data_AF-A0A8J3F470-F1
#
_entry.id   AF-A0A8J3F470-F1
#
_cell.length_a   1.000
_cell.length_b   1.000
_cell.length_c   1.000
_cell.angle_alpha   90.00
_cell.angle_beta   90.00
_cell.angle_gamma   90.00
#
_symmetry.space_group_name_H-M   'P 1'
#
loop_
_entity.id
_entity.type
_entity.pdbx_description
1 polymer ?
#
loop_
_entity_poly.entity_id
_entity_poly.type
_entity_poly.pdbx_seq_one_letter_code
_entity_poly.pdbx_strand_id
1 'polypeptide(L)'
;MKKQDMREAMPETAAFIDKMRAAFGVESINESIKGGMRGQGAFWAKENGQEVGSRQPVPKSIVGWDKFGRSFTFDVPAGATHDDVQVMFAAEQKKANDLAMQRRGLPID
;
A
#
# COMPACT_ATOMS: atom_id res chain seq x y z
N MET A 1 24.16 20.52 10.30
CA MET A 1 23.27 19.39 10.68
C MET A 1 23.91 18.10 10.22
N LYS A 2 24.05 17.10 11.10
CA LYS A 2 24.57 15.77 10.72
C LYS A 2 23.46 15.07 9.94
N LYS A 3 23.74 14.62 8.72
CA LYS A 3 22.80 13.80 7.94
C LYS A 3 22.70 12.45 8.68
N GLN A 4 21.54 12.17 9.25
CA GLN A 4 21.30 10.93 9.99
C GLN A 4 21.46 9.75 9.01
N ASP A 5 22.16 8.69 9.43
CA ASP A 5 22.29 7.50 8.60
C ASP A 5 20.90 6.88 8.42
N MET A 6 20.50 6.60 7.16
CA MET A 6 19.20 6.00 6.86
C MET A 6 19.06 4.61 7.47
N ARG A 7 20.16 3.89 7.70
CA ARG A 7 20.11 2.61 8.42
C ARG A 7 19.81 2.76 9.91
N GLU A 8 20.20 3.88 10.53
CA GLU A 8 19.85 4.18 11.91
C GLU A 8 18.44 4.75 12.04
N ALA A 9 17.99 5.53 11.04
CA ALA A 9 16.66 6.12 11.03
C ALA A 9 15.56 5.10 10.66
N MET A 10 15.90 4.11 9.82
CA MET A 10 15.00 3.05 9.34
C MET A 10 15.62 1.65 9.54
N PRO A 11 15.88 1.22 10.79
CA PRO A 11 16.59 -0.03 11.09
C PRO A 11 15.84 -1.28 10.61
N GLU A 12 14.52 -1.33 10.73
CA GLU A 12 13.75 -2.50 10.29
C GLU A 12 13.74 -2.61 8.77
N THR A 13 13.54 -1.48 8.08
CA THR A 13 13.60 -1.41 6.62
C THR A 13 14.99 -1.81 6.11
N ALA A 14 16.05 -1.33 6.75
CA ALA A 14 17.42 -1.69 6.38
C ALA A 14 17.68 -3.20 6.53
N ALA A 15 17.28 -3.78 7.67
CA ALA A 15 17.42 -5.21 7.90
C ALA A 15 16.59 -6.05 6.92
N PHE A 16 15.39 -5.58 6.55
CA PHE A 16 14.58 -6.22 5.51
C PHE A 16 15.27 -6.19 4.15
N ILE A 17 15.78 -5.03 3.72
CA ILE A 17 16.52 -4.90 2.44
C ILE A 17 17.72 -5.83 2.42
N ASP A 18 18.46 -5.97 3.52
CA ASP A 18 19.61 -6.88 3.58
C ASP A 18 19.20 -8.35 3.42
N LYS A 19 18.06 -8.77 4.01
CA LYS A 19 17.47 -10.09 3.77
C LYS A 19 17.03 -10.26 2.32
N MET A 20 16.42 -9.25 1.72
CA MET A 20 16.00 -9.29 0.31
C MET A 20 17.20 -9.39 -0.63
N ARG A 21 18.27 -8.65 -0.37
CA ARG A 21 19.52 -8.76 -1.14
C ARG A 21 20.15 -10.15 -1.04
N ALA A 22 20.10 -10.77 0.13
CA ALA A 22 20.58 -12.13 0.33
C ALA A 22 19.72 -13.17 -0.42
N ALA A 23 18.40 -13.00 -0.44
CA ALA A 23 17.47 -13.94 -1.07
C ALA A 23 17.36 -13.79 -2.60
N PHE A 24 17.36 -12.56 -3.09
CA PHE A 24 17.06 -12.23 -4.50
C PHE A 24 18.25 -11.65 -5.27
N GLY A 25 19.36 -11.39 -4.58
CA GLY A 25 20.55 -10.80 -5.16
C GLY A 25 20.62 -9.28 -4.99
N VAL A 26 21.85 -8.78 -4.83
CA VAL A 26 22.13 -7.36 -4.55
C VAL A 26 21.71 -6.46 -5.70
N GLU A 27 22.03 -6.83 -6.94
CA GLU A 27 21.76 -6.02 -8.13
C GLU A 27 20.25 -5.78 -8.31
N SER A 28 19.45 -6.86 -8.27
CA SER A 28 17.99 -6.77 -8.45
C SER A 28 17.34 -5.83 -7.42
N ILE A 29 17.66 -6.00 -6.15
CA ILE A 29 17.07 -5.15 -5.09
C ILE A 29 17.56 -3.70 -5.19
N ASN A 30 18.83 -3.49 -5.55
CA ASN A 30 19.35 -2.14 -5.75
C ASN A 30 18.70 -1.44 -6.94
N GLU A 31 18.36 -2.17 -8.01
CA GLU A 31 17.62 -1.62 -9.14
C GLU A 31 16.21 -1.21 -8.74
N SER A 32 15.47 -2.03 -7.98
CA SER A 32 14.15 -1.67 -7.47
C SER A 32 14.20 -0.40 -6.62
N ILE A 33 15.17 -0.29 -5.70
CA ILE A 33 15.37 0.91 -4.87
C ILE A 33 15.66 2.13 -5.76
N LYS A 34 16.60 2.02 -6.71
CA LYS A 34 16.90 3.12 -7.65
C LYS A 34 15.66 3.54 -8.45
N GLY A 35 14.84 2.58 -8.89
CA GLY A 35 13.58 2.85 -9.59
C GLY A 35 12.59 3.62 -8.71
N GLY A 36 12.42 3.21 -7.45
CA GLY A 36 11.62 3.95 -6.46
C GLY A 36 12.12 5.37 -6.23
N MET A 37 13.43 5.57 -6.11
CA MET A 37 14.02 6.91 -5.96
C MET A 37 13.82 7.79 -7.20
N ARG A 38 13.60 7.20 -8.38
CA ARG A 38 13.31 7.89 -9.64
C ARG A 38 11.81 8.13 -9.88
N GLY A 39 10.94 7.78 -8.93
CA GLY A 39 9.49 7.98 -9.08
C GLY A 39 8.77 6.88 -9.87
N GLN A 40 9.41 5.75 -10.13
CA GLN A 40 8.84 4.68 -10.96
C GLN A 40 7.86 3.76 -10.20
N GLY A 41 7.65 3.99 -8.90
CA GLY A 41 6.82 3.13 -8.06
C GLY A 41 7.48 1.80 -7.63
N ALA A 42 8.70 1.52 -8.07
CA ALA A 42 9.35 0.21 -7.88
C ALA A 42 9.79 -0.10 -6.44
N PHE A 43 9.91 0.91 -5.58
CA PHE A 43 10.23 0.77 -4.17
C PHE A 43 9.68 1.94 -3.38
N TRP A 44 9.09 1.63 -2.22
CA TRP A 44 8.62 2.61 -1.24
C TRP A 44 8.74 2.01 0.16
N ALA A 45 9.20 2.81 1.11
CA ALA A 45 9.24 2.45 2.52
C ALA A 45 9.00 3.67 3.39
N LYS A 46 8.33 3.46 4.53
CA LYS A 46 8.10 4.49 5.54
C LYS A 46 8.28 3.89 6.94
N GLU A 47 9.15 4.50 7.74
CA GLU A 47 9.52 4.03 9.09
C GLU A 47 9.98 5.24 9.92
N ASN A 48 9.57 5.33 11.19
CA ASN A 48 9.98 6.41 12.11
C ASN A 48 9.82 7.83 11.54
N GLY A 49 8.79 8.06 10.71
CA GLY A 49 8.54 9.33 10.05
C GLY A 49 9.46 9.64 8.86
N GLN A 50 10.43 8.77 8.55
CA GLN A 50 11.20 8.82 7.31
C GLN A 50 10.44 8.11 6.19
N GLU A 51 10.50 8.65 4.99
CA GLU A 51 9.86 8.09 3.79
C GLU A 51 10.87 8.10 2.64
N VAL A 52 11.02 6.95 1.97
CA VAL A 52 12.04 6.74 0.93
C VAL A 52 11.39 6.05 -0.27
N GLY A 53 11.79 6.49 -1.47
CA GLY A 53 11.27 5.99 -2.73
C GLY A 53 9.92 6.63 -3.11
N SER A 54 9.17 5.93 -3.95
CA SER A 54 7.92 6.44 -4.51
C SER A 54 6.87 5.35 -4.48
N ARG A 55 5.66 5.69 -4.04
CA ARG A 55 4.52 4.77 -4.11
C ARG A 55 4.21 4.39 -5.55
N GLN A 56 3.59 3.23 -5.72
CA GLN A 56 3.00 2.83 -7.00
C GLN A 56 1.99 3.90 -7.45
N PRO A 57 1.62 3.98 -8.74
CA PRO A 57 0.51 4.82 -9.16
C PRO A 57 -0.79 4.37 -8.51
N VAL A 58 -1.66 5.32 -8.18
CA VAL A 58 -3.01 5.01 -7.69
C VAL A 58 -3.81 4.35 -8.82
N PRO A 59 -4.43 3.17 -8.60
CA PRO A 59 -5.22 2.51 -9.62
C PRO A 59 -6.50 3.31 -9.92
N LYS A 60 -7.05 3.15 -11.11
CA LYS A 60 -8.30 3.82 -11.52
C LYS A 60 -9.56 3.17 -10.92
N SER A 61 -9.46 1.91 -10.52
CA SER A 61 -10.55 1.16 -9.90
C SER A 61 -9.98 0.09 -8.98
N ILE A 62 -10.77 -0.30 -7.98
CA ILE A 62 -10.40 -1.31 -6.99
C ILE A 62 -11.50 -2.33 -6.89
N VAL A 63 -11.10 -3.59 -6.79
CA VAL A 63 -11.99 -4.72 -6.49
C VAL A 63 -11.83 -5.08 -5.01
N GLY A 64 -12.94 -5.05 -4.29
CA GLY A 64 -13.05 -5.53 -2.91
C GLY A 64 -13.98 -6.73 -2.82
N TRP A 65 -14.08 -7.31 -1.63
CA TRP A 65 -14.90 -8.49 -1.36
C TRP A 65 -15.73 -8.28 -0.12
N ASP A 66 -17.05 -8.46 -0.18
CA ASP A 66 -17.90 -8.43 1.00
C ASP A 66 -17.55 -9.58 1.98
N LYS A 67 -18.09 -9.53 3.19
CA LYS A 67 -17.85 -10.52 4.25
C LYS A 67 -18.30 -11.94 3.89
N PHE A 68 -19.04 -12.13 2.79
CA PHE A 68 -19.48 -13.42 2.27
C PHE A 68 -18.76 -13.82 0.97
N GLY A 69 -17.71 -13.10 0.59
CA GLY A 69 -16.89 -13.41 -0.58
C GLY A 69 -17.54 -13.03 -1.92
N ARG A 70 -18.50 -12.10 -1.96
CA ARG A 70 -18.95 -11.50 -3.23
C ARG A 70 -18.13 -10.27 -3.54
N SER A 71 -17.69 -10.15 -4.78
CA SER A 71 -16.90 -8.99 -5.21
C SER A 71 -17.76 -7.74 -5.36
N PHE A 72 -17.17 -6.59 -5.07
CA PHE A 72 -17.66 -5.28 -5.50
C PHE A 72 -16.51 -4.48 -6.11
N THR A 73 -16.86 -3.51 -6.95
CA THR A 73 -15.88 -2.64 -7.62
C THR A 73 -16.30 -1.19 -7.39
N PHE A 74 -15.32 -0.31 -7.19
CA PHE A 74 -15.54 1.13 -7.21
C PHE A 74 -14.43 1.82 -8.00
N ASP A 75 -14.80 2.93 -8.64
CA ASP A 75 -13.88 3.79 -9.35
C ASP A 75 -13.15 4.73 -8.37
N VAL A 76 -11.87 4.93 -8.61
CA VAL A 76 -11.04 5.84 -7.85
C VAL A 76 -11.02 7.20 -8.55
N PRO A 77 -11.41 8.30 -7.87
CA PRO A 77 -11.38 9.63 -8.45
C PRO A 77 -9.98 10.03 -8.94
N ALA A 78 -9.94 10.76 -10.06
CA ALA A 78 -8.68 11.32 -10.54
C ALA A 78 -8.06 12.26 -9.49
N GLY A 79 -6.75 12.11 -9.26
CA GLY A 79 -6.03 12.91 -8.26
C GLY A 79 -6.13 12.39 -6.82
N ALA A 80 -6.87 11.30 -6.56
CA ALA A 80 -6.86 10.66 -5.26
C ALA A 80 -5.44 10.19 -4.87
N THR A 81 -5.10 10.32 -3.60
CA THR A 81 -3.88 9.78 -3.01
C THR A 81 -4.08 8.34 -2.55
N HIS A 82 -2.99 7.66 -2.17
CA HIS A 82 -3.09 6.31 -1.58
C HIS A 82 -3.87 6.31 -0.26
N ASP A 83 -3.75 7.37 0.52
CA ASP A 83 -4.42 7.48 1.81
C ASP A 83 -5.92 7.72 1.60
N ASP A 84 -6.30 8.53 0.60
CA ASP A 84 -7.71 8.67 0.18
C ASP A 84 -8.30 7.33 -0.26
N VAL A 85 -7.54 6.54 -1.02
CA VAL A 85 -7.94 5.19 -1.45
C VAL A 85 -8.18 4.25 -0.28
N GLN A 86 -7.36 4.28 0.76
CA GLN A 86 -7.58 3.44 1.93
C GLN A 86 -8.89 3.79 2.64
N VAL A 87 -9.18 5.08 2.79
CA VAL A 87 -10.44 5.56 3.40
C VAL A 87 -11.64 5.17 2.53
N MET A 88 -11.55 5.38 1.22
CA MET A 88 -12.60 4.99 0.26
C MET A 88 -12.85 3.48 0.30
N PHE A 89 -11.80 2.66 0.28
CA PHE A 89 -11.90 1.21 0.35
C PHE A 89 -12.63 0.76 1.62
N ALA A 90 -12.26 1.31 2.78
CA ALA A 90 -12.93 0.98 4.04
C ALA A 90 -14.42 1.36 4.02
N ALA A 91 -14.77 2.51 3.46
CA ALA A 91 -16.16 2.95 3.33
C ALA A 91 -16.96 2.05 2.37
N GLU A 92 -16.43 1.74 1.19
CA GLU A 92 -17.08 0.86 0.21
C GLU A 92 -17.21 -0.57 0.74
N GLN A 93 -16.20 -1.06 1.48
CA GLN A 93 -16.24 -2.35 2.14
C GLN A 93 -17.36 -2.43 3.18
N LYS A 94 -17.58 -1.37 3.97
CA LYS A 94 -18.70 -1.31 4.91
C LYS A 94 -20.04 -1.34 4.17
N LYS A 95 -20.22 -0.48 3.16
CA LYS A 95 -21.46 -0.43 2.35
C LYS A 95 -21.77 -1.80 1.74
N ALA A 96 -20.77 -2.47 1.16
CA ALA A 96 -20.92 -3.80 0.57
C ALA A 96 -21.33 -4.85 1.62
N ASN A 97 -20.70 -4.82 2.80
CA ASN A 97 -21.03 -5.70 3.91
C ASN A 97 -22.46 -5.50 4.41
N ASP A 98 -22.86 -4.26 4.62
CA ASP A 98 -24.19 -3.88 5.11
C ASP A 98 -25.27 -4.32 4.11
N LEU A 99 -25.06 -4.07 2.82
CA LEU A 99 -25.94 -4.52 1.75
C LEU A 99 -26.05 -6.04 1.70
N ALA A 100 -24.94 -6.75 1.93
CA ALA A 100 -24.92 -8.21 1.94
C ALA A 100 -25.68 -8.81 3.13
N MET A 101 -25.58 -8.19 4.31
CA MET A 101 -26.38 -8.56 5.49
C MET A 101 -27.87 -8.32 5.22
N GLN A 102 -28.23 -7.14 4.69
CA GLN A 102 -29.61 -6.78 4.36
C GLN A 102 -30.25 -7.77 3.39
N ARG A 103 -29.54 -8.14 2.31
CA ARG A 103 -30.00 -9.13 1.31
C ARG A 103 -30.26 -10.51 1.89
N ARG A 104 -29.63 -10.84 3.03
CA ARG A 104 -29.81 -12.10 3.76
C ARG A 104 -30.76 -11.97 4.95
N GLY A 105 -31.34 -10.79 5.19
CA GLY A 105 -32.19 -10.53 6.35
C GLY A 105 -31.44 -10.60 7.69
N LEU A 106 -30.12 -10.42 7.67
CA LEU A 106 -29.28 -10.43 8.87
C LEU A 106 -29.13 -8.99 9.40
N PRO A 107 -28.95 -8.81 10.73
CA PRO A 107 -28.71 -7.49 11.32
C PRO A 107 -27.42 -6.86 10.79
N ILE A 108 -27.41 -5.54 10.67
CA ILE A 108 -26.24 -4.74 10.25
C ILE A 108 -25.57 -4.20 11.52
N ASP A 109 -24.24 -4.28 11.56
CA ASP A 109 -23.39 -3.74 12.63
C ASP A 109 -22.96 -2.27 12.38
#